data_AF-A0A7S0VFU0-F1
#
_entry.id   AF-A0A7S0VFU0-F1
#
_cell.length_a   1.000
_cell.length_b   1.000
_cell.length_c   1.000
_cell.angle_alpha   90.00
_cell.angle_beta   90.00
_cell.angle_gamma   90.00
#
_symmetry.space_group_name_H-M   'P 1'
#
loop_
_entity.id
_entity.type
_entity.pdbx_description
1 polymer ?
#
loop_
_entity_poly.entity_id
_entity_poly.type
_entity_poly.pdbx_seq_one_letter_code
_entity_poly.pdbx_strand_id
1 'polypeptide(L)'
;SSSSSSSSSSSSSSSSSSSSSSITTTISNLQYSVRQRREQGMFASNWVPLTCDCVPYDSPIARAAVHGLMNSGLIQEGGMMTSSNCTGEQWDAPNCWPPLTQIAVQALTEATACEEAKQVGAALAKRFVDTALAAFNSTGHMHEKYDALKAGVVGRGGEYEPQTGFGWTNGVVLDFLINYPHFFQS
;
A
#
# COMPACT_ATOMS: atom_id res chain seq x y z
N SER A 1 51.83 43.70 -54.89
CA SER A 1 51.46 42.33 -55.30
C SER A 1 51.95 41.40 -54.20
N SER A 2 51.14 40.68 -53.42
CA SER A 2 49.78 40.18 -53.66
C SER A 2 49.10 39.89 -52.32
N SER A 3 47.79 40.11 -52.30
CA SER A 3 46.84 39.94 -51.19
C SER A 3 46.66 38.47 -50.81
N SER A 4 46.29 38.20 -49.54
CA SER A 4 45.40 37.08 -49.17
C SER A 4 44.75 37.33 -47.80
N SER A 5 43.44 37.51 -47.87
CA SER A 5 42.41 37.50 -46.82
C SER A 5 42.36 36.17 -46.06
N SER A 6 42.01 36.14 -44.77
CA SER A 6 40.72 35.73 -44.17
C SER A 6 41.13 35.19 -42.77
N SER A 7 40.39 35.18 -41.67
CA SER A 7 38.94 35.26 -41.40
C SER A 7 38.81 35.38 -39.88
N SER A 8 37.94 36.26 -39.41
CA SER A 8 37.52 36.39 -38.03
C SER A 8 36.59 35.25 -37.64
N SER A 9 36.97 34.46 -36.64
CA SER A 9 36.12 33.46 -35.98
C SER A 9 35.56 34.04 -34.68
N SER A 10 34.33 34.53 -34.76
CA SER A 10 33.48 34.83 -33.61
C SER A 10 32.95 33.50 -33.06
N SER A 11 33.51 33.01 -31.96
CA SER A 11 32.93 31.89 -31.20
C SER A 11 31.77 32.41 -30.35
N SER A 12 30.55 32.28 -30.86
CA SER A 12 29.31 32.44 -30.12
C SER A 12 29.19 31.31 -29.07
N SER A 13 29.40 31.67 -27.80
CA SER A 13 29.07 30.84 -26.64
C SER A 13 27.55 30.77 -26.48
N SER A 14 26.93 29.73 -27.01
CA SER A 14 25.50 29.47 -26.83
C SER A 14 25.31 27.99 -26.61
N SER A 15 25.39 27.51 -25.35
CA SER A 15 24.90 26.18 -24.92
C SER A 15 25.20 25.95 -23.44
N SER A 16 24.38 26.46 -22.52
CA SER A 16 24.33 25.90 -21.14
C SER A 16 22.98 26.07 -20.42
N SER A 17 21.94 26.54 -21.11
CA SER A 17 20.66 26.89 -20.47
C SER A 17 19.63 25.75 -20.48
N SER A 18 19.78 24.78 -21.37
CA SER A 18 18.75 23.75 -21.63
C SER A 18 18.76 22.59 -20.62
N SER A 19 19.92 22.29 -20.03
CA SER A 19 20.06 21.19 -19.07
C SER A 19 19.51 21.54 -17.68
N SER A 20 19.68 22.79 -17.25
CA SER A 20 19.17 23.26 -15.95
C SER A 20 17.64 23.35 -15.93
N SER A 21 17.01 23.84 -17.01
CA SER A 21 15.54 23.90 -17.11
C SER A 21 14.91 22.51 -17.10
N SER A 22 15.52 21.53 -17.78
CA SER A 22 15.03 20.14 -17.82
C SER A 22 15.11 19.44 -16.46
N ILE A 23 16.19 19.69 -15.70
CA ILE A 23 16.36 19.16 -14.34
C ILE A 23 15.36 19.81 -13.37
N THR A 24 15.19 21.14 -13.45
CA THR A 24 14.23 21.87 -12.61
C THR A 24 12.79 21.41 -12.87
N THR A 25 12.40 21.21 -14.14
CA THR A 25 11.09 20.67 -14.51
C THR A 25 10.90 19.23 -14.02
N THR A 26 11.94 18.40 -14.06
CA THR A 26 11.88 17.02 -13.56
C THR A 26 11.71 16.99 -12.04
N ILE A 27 12.44 17.85 -11.30
CA ILE A 27 12.31 17.98 -9.85
C ILE A 27 10.95 18.55 -9.46
N SER A 28 10.43 19.54 -10.17
CA SER A 28 9.09 20.10 -9.89
C SER A 28 7.99 19.08 -10.14
N ASN A 29 8.09 18.25 -11.19
CA ASN A 29 7.13 17.20 -11.48
C ASN A 29 7.20 16.05 -10.45
N LEU A 30 8.39 15.69 -9.99
CA LEU A 30 8.57 14.74 -8.88
C LEU A 30 8.00 15.30 -7.57
N GLN A 31 8.26 16.56 -7.24
CA GLN A 31 7.68 17.20 -6.05
C GLN A 31 6.16 17.34 -6.15
N TYR A 32 5.63 17.65 -7.34
CA TYR A 32 4.18 17.75 -7.58
C TYR A 32 3.50 16.38 -7.43
N SER A 33 4.05 15.32 -8.05
CA SER A 33 3.50 13.97 -7.91
C SER A 33 3.60 13.42 -6.48
N VAL A 34 4.69 13.74 -5.75
CA VAL A 34 4.82 13.40 -4.33
C VAL A 34 3.82 14.17 -3.47
N ARG A 35 3.55 15.44 -3.77
CA ARG A 35 2.52 16.26 -3.10
C ARG A 35 1.12 15.73 -3.38
N GLN A 36 0.80 15.43 -4.63
CA GLN A 36 -0.50 14.89 -5.03
C GLN A 36 -0.79 13.54 -4.36
N ARG A 37 0.22 12.66 -4.22
CA ARG A 37 0.11 11.42 -3.42
C ARG A 37 -0.09 11.65 -1.93
N ARG A 38 0.46 12.74 -1.37
CA ARG A 38 0.23 13.13 0.02
C ARG A 38 -1.15 13.74 0.23
N GLU A 39 -1.67 14.45 -0.76
CA GLU A 39 -2.97 15.12 -0.70
C GLU A 39 -4.16 14.17 -0.88
N GLN A 40 -3.98 13.04 -1.58
CA GLN A 40 -5.04 12.03 -1.78
C GLN A 40 -5.15 11.01 -0.64
N GLY A 41 -4.16 10.93 0.24
CA GLY A 41 -4.07 9.90 1.27
C GLY A 41 -3.47 8.58 0.77
N MET A 42 -3.16 7.69 1.71
CA MET A 42 -2.67 6.34 1.42
C MET A 42 -3.84 5.40 1.21
N PHE A 43 -3.74 4.51 0.23
CA PHE A 43 -4.76 3.49 -0.06
C PHE A 43 -4.10 2.12 -0.05
N ALA A 44 -4.77 1.12 0.53
CA ALA A 44 -4.29 -0.26 0.57
C ALA A 44 -3.99 -0.82 -0.83
N SER A 45 -4.71 -0.34 -1.85
CA SER A 45 -4.50 -0.70 -3.25
C SER A 45 -3.11 -0.34 -3.79
N ASN A 46 -2.38 0.60 -3.15
CA ASN A 46 -1.03 0.99 -3.57
C ASN A 46 -0.03 -0.18 -3.54
N TRP A 47 -0.33 -1.26 -2.82
CA TRP A 47 0.54 -2.43 -2.69
C TRP A 47 0.11 -3.64 -3.52
N VAL A 48 -1.01 -3.57 -4.24
CA VAL A 48 -1.46 -4.62 -5.18
C VAL A 48 -0.39 -5.03 -6.20
N PRO A 49 0.40 -4.10 -6.79
CA PRO A 49 1.45 -4.49 -7.75
C PRO A 49 2.51 -5.42 -7.16
N LEU A 50 2.69 -5.45 -5.84
CA LEU A 50 3.64 -6.37 -5.19
C LEU A 50 3.16 -7.82 -5.24
N THR A 51 1.86 -8.09 -5.32
CA THR A 51 1.32 -9.46 -5.31
C THR A 51 0.99 -9.99 -6.71
N CYS A 52 1.16 -9.17 -7.74
CA CYS A 52 0.77 -9.47 -9.12
C CYS A 52 1.98 -9.69 -10.06
N ASP A 53 3.15 -10.06 -9.51
CA ASP A 53 4.41 -10.23 -10.26
C ASP A 53 4.82 -9.00 -11.11
N CYS A 54 4.26 -7.82 -10.83
CA CYS A 54 4.53 -6.59 -11.58
C CYS A 54 5.90 -6.00 -11.23
N VAL A 55 6.46 -6.41 -10.09
CA VAL A 55 7.76 -5.96 -9.57
C VAL A 55 8.52 -7.20 -9.07
N PRO A 56 9.80 -7.38 -9.44
CA PRO A 56 10.59 -8.48 -8.88
C PRO A 56 10.69 -8.33 -7.35
N TYR A 57 10.36 -9.41 -6.62
CA TYR A 57 10.26 -9.43 -5.16
C TYR A 57 11.54 -8.91 -4.45
N ASP A 58 12.74 -9.28 -4.91
CA ASP A 58 13.98 -8.77 -4.30
C ASP A 58 14.52 -7.47 -4.92
N SER A 59 13.71 -6.75 -5.69
CA SER A 59 14.12 -5.46 -6.25
C SER A 59 14.18 -4.35 -5.17
N PRO A 60 15.02 -3.32 -5.37
CA PRO A 60 14.98 -2.12 -4.53
C PRO A 60 13.60 -1.45 -4.47
N ILE A 61 12.81 -1.58 -5.54
CA ILE A 61 11.45 -1.02 -5.64
C ILE A 61 10.49 -1.79 -4.71
N ALA A 62 10.53 -3.12 -4.74
CA ALA A 62 9.72 -3.95 -3.85
C ALA A 62 10.06 -3.69 -2.38
N ARG A 63 11.36 -3.61 -2.03
CA ARG A 63 11.79 -3.22 -0.69
C ARG A 63 11.28 -1.85 -0.27
N ALA A 64 11.40 -0.84 -1.13
CA ALA A 64 10.91 0.50 -0.82
C ALA A 64 9.38 0.53 -0.64
N ALA A 65 8.64 -0.23 -1.45
CA ALA A 65 7.19 -0.34 -1.35
C ALA A 65 6.77 -1.04 -0.05
N VAL A 66 7.42 -2.15 0.34
CA VAL A 66 7.18 -2.85 1.61
C VAL A 66 7.46 -1.95 2.81
N HIS A 67 8.60 -1.25 2.82
CA HIS A 67 8.86 -0.24 3.85
C HIS A 67 7.79 0.86 3.87
N GLY A 68 7.31 1.28 2.69
CA GLY A 68 6.18 2.20 2.57
C GLY A 68 4.89 1.66 3.20
N LEU A 69 4.59 0.36 3.04
CA LEU A 69 3.42 -0.29 3.65
C LEU A 69 3.49 -0.23 5.17
N MET A 70 4.63 -0.64 5.72
CA MET A 70 4.86 -0.64 7.17
C MET A 70 4.74 0.76 7.78
N ASN A 71 5.13 1.80 7.03
CA ASN A 71 5.09 3.19 7.46
C ASN A 71 3.84 3.97 6.99
N SER A 72 2.89 3.31 6.34
CA SER A 72 1.72 3.96 5.72
C SER A 72 0.71 4.49 6.72
N GLY A 73 0.73 3.98 7.96
CA GLY A 73 -0.31 4.20 8.95
C GLY A 73 -1.60 3.41 8.70
N LEU A 74 -1.66 2.54 7.68
CA LEU A 74 -2.86 1.74 7.38
C LEU A 74 -2.97 0.47 8.23
N ILE A 75 -1.85 -0.09 8.68
CA ILE A 75 -1.83 -1.29 9.54
C ILE A 75 -2.16 -0.87 10.97
N GLN A 76 -3.24 -1.41 11.51
CA GLN A 76 -3.83 -1.03 12.79
C GLN A 76 -4.11 -2.27 13.65
N GLU A 77 -4.76 -2.09 14.81
CA GLU A 77 -4.99 -3.15 15.80
C GLU A 77 -5.99 -4.21 15.33
N GLY A 78 -7.06 -3.81 14.64
CA GLY A 78 -8.11 -4.69 14.11
C GLY A 78 -7.86 -5.20 12.69
N GLY A 79 -6.80 -4.75 12.02
CA GLY A 79 -6.47 -5.13 10.64
C GLY A 79 -5.87 -3.98 9.86
N MET A 80 -6.14 -3.94 8.55
CA MET A 80 -5.63 -2.87 7.67
C MET A 80 -6.77 -1.96 7.20
N MET A 81 -6.61 -0.65 7.36
CA MET A 81 -7.52 0.34 6.81
C MET A 81 -7.48 0.35 5.28
N THR A 82 -8.64 0.57 4.65
CA THR A 82 -8.76 0.72 3.20
C THR A 82 -7.97 1.94 2.69
N SER A 83 -8.08 3.05 3.42
CA SER A 83 -7.36 4.28 3.13
C SER A 83 -7.00 5.02 4.41
N SER A 84 -6.23 6.10 4.31
CA SER A 84 -6.01 7.04 5.41
C SER A 84 -7.12 8.09 5.55
N ASN A 85 -8.12 8.08 4.66
CA ASN A 85 -9.16 9.09 4.60
C ASN A 85 -10.36 8.64 5.44
N CYS A 86 -10.95 9.53 6.23
CA CYS A 86 -12.13 9.23 7.05
C CYS A 86 -13.33 10.02 6.51
N THR A 87 -13.93 9.52 5.44
CA THR A 87 -15.03 10.19 4.72
C THR A 87 -16.42 9.75 5.19
N GLY A 88 -16.50 8.58 5.83
CA GLY A 88 -17.76 7.88 6.13
C GLY A 88 -18.19 6.88 5.05
N GLU A 89 -17.50 6.85 3.91
CA GLU A 89 -17.73 5.87 2.85
C GLU A 89 -17.22 4.48 3.21
N GLN A 90 -17.74 3.45 2.55
CA GLN A 90 -17.41 2.05 2.87
C GLN A 90 -15.95 1.68 2.59
N TRP A 91 -15.34 2.32 1.58
CA TRP A 91 -13.98 2.04 1.10
C TRP A 91 -12.96 3.07 1.61
N ASP A 92 -13.17 3.56 2.82
CA ASP A 92 -12.30 4.51 3.50
C ASP A 92 -12.10 4.09 4.98
N ALA A 93 -11.19 4.77 5.69
CA ALA A 93 -11.01 4.54 7.12
C ALA A 93 -12.34 4.73 7.89
N PRO A 94 -12.60 3.93 8.92
CA PRO A 94 -11.71 2.90 9.49
C PRO A 94 -11.93 1.50 8.90
N ASN A 95 -12.64 1.34 7.79
CA ASN A 95 -13.04 0.02 7.32
C ASN A 95 -11.84 -0.81 6.85
N CYS A 96 -11.82 -2.05 7.32
CA CYS A 96 -10.90 -3.12 6.99
C CYS A 96 -11.62 -4.16 6.15
N TRP A 97 -11.14 -4.36 4.92
CA TRP A 97 -11.69 -5.38 4.02
C TRP A 97 -10.77 -6.60 3.99
N PRO A 98 -11.31 -7.82 4.07
CA PRO A 98 -10.51 -9.05 4.10
C PRO A 98 -9.58 -9.19 2.89
N PRO A 99 -10.02 -8.94 1.62
CA PRO A 99 -9.12 -9.04 0.46
C PRO A 99 -7.93 -8.07 0.52
N LEU A 100 -8.15 -6.84 0.98
CA LEU A 100 -7.07 -5.84 1.09
C LEU A 100 -6.07 -6.23 2.19
N THR A 101 -6.57 -6.81 3.29
CA THR A 101 -5.71 -7.36 4.34
C THR A 101 -4.88 -8.52 3.84
N GLN A 102 -5.47 -9.44 3.06
CA GLN A 102 -4.76 -10.56 2.44
C GLN A 102 -3.63 -10.09 1.53
N ILE A 103 -3.90 -9.12 0.65
CA ILE A 103 -2.89 -8.53 -0.25
C ILE A 103 -1.73 -7.93 0.54
N ALA A 104 -2.03 -7.22 1.64
CA ALA A 104 -0.98 -6.64 2.48
C ALA A 104 -0.15 -7.69 3.22
N VAL A 105 -0.78 -8.75 3.73
CA VAL A 105 -0.06 -9.88 4.35
C VAL A 105 0.88 -10.51 3.32
N GLN A 106 0.38 -10.87 2.13
CA GLN A 106 1.21 -11.42 1.05
C GLN A 106 2.36 -10.48 0.66
N ALA A 107 2.09 -9.18 0.51
CA ALA A 107 3.12 -8.20 0.20
C ALA A 107 4.21 -8.12 1.30
N LEU A 108 3.83 -8.25 2.57
CA LEU A 108 4.77 -8.22 3.70
C LEU A 108 5.58 -9.51 3.83
N THR A 109 4.97 -10.66 3.53
CA THR A 109 5.56 -11.98 3.78
C THR A 109 6.35 -12.54 2.60
N GLU A 110 5.92 -12.25 1.38
CA GLU A 110 6.45 -12.87 0.16
C GLU A 110 7.21 -11.87 -0.70
N ALA A 111 6.88 -10.57 -0.60
CA ALA A 111 7.44 -9.63 -1.54
C ALA A 111 8.87 -9.20 -1.27
N THR A 112 9.49 -9.59 -0.14
CA THR A 112 10.91 -9.35 0.13
C THR A 112 11.48 -10.37 1.14
N ALA A 113 12.80 -10.54 1.15
CA ALA A 113 13.51 -11.25 2.23
C ALA A 113 13.64 -10.47 3.56
N CYS A 114 12.87 -9.38 3.76
CA CYS A 114 12.94 -8.57 4.98
C CYS A 114 12.22 -9.26 6.15
N GLU A 115 12.98 -9.70 7.15
CA GLU A 115 12.42 -10.43 8.29
C GLU A 115 11.49 -9.58 9.17
N GLU A 116 11.78 -8.28 9.29
CA GLU A 116 10.89 -7.32 9.96
C GLU A 116 9.53 -7.24 9.24
N ALA A 117 9.52 -7.19 7.91
CA ALA A 117 8.29 -7.16 7.13
C ALA A 117 7.47 -8.43 7.34
N LYS A 118 8.12 -9.61 7.32
CA LYS A 118 7.44 -10.89 7.60
C LYS A 118 6.82 -10.92 8.99
N GLN A 119 7.50 -10.40 10.01
CA GLN A 119 6.95 -10.30 11.37
C GLN A 119 5.72 -9.39 11.42
N VAL A 120 5.75 -8.26 10.72
CA VAL A 120 4.59 -7.37 10.60
C VAL A 120 3.44 -8.05 9.83
N GLY A 121 3.74 -8.79 8.77
CA GLY A 121 2.76 -9.58 8.01
C GLY A 121 2.09 -10.65 8.87
N ALA A 122 2.89 -11.40 9.64
CA ALA A 122 2.39 -12.40 10.59
C ALA A 122 1.50 -11.78 11.66
N ALA A 123 1.93 -10.65 12.24
CA ALA A 123 1.14 -9.92 13.23
C ALA A 123 -0.17 -9.39 12.64
N LEU A 124 -0.17 -8.88 11.41
CA LEU A 124 -1.37 -8.40 10.72
C LEU A 124 -2.35 -9.55 10.44
N ALA A 125 -1.86 -10.69 9.93
CA ALA A 125 -2.68 -11.88 9.71
C ALA A 125 -3.34 -12.34 11.01
N LYS A 126 -2.55 -12.41 12.10
CA LYS A 126 -3.07 -12.80 13.42
C LYS A 126 -4.13 -11.83 13.94
N ARG A 127 -3.86 -10.52 13.90
CA ARG A 127 -4.82 -9.48 14.32
C ARG A 127 -6.14 -9.56 13.57
N PHE A 128 -6.08 -9.80 12.26
CA PHE A 128 -7.27 -9.92 11.44
C PHE A 128 -8.10 -11.16 11.78
N VAL A 129 -7.45 -12.33 11.96
CA VAL A 129 -8.15 -13.55 12.40
C VAL A 129 -8.76 -13.37 13.79
N ASP A 130 -8.02 -12.81 14.74
CA ASP A 130 -8.51 -12.53 16.09
C ASP A 130 -9.73 -11.59 16.06
N THR A 131 -9.68 -10.56 15.20
CA THR A 131 -10.79 -9.62 14.98
C THR A 131 -12.02 -10.33 14.40
N ALA A 132 -11.84 -11.12 13.35
CA ALA A 132 -12.93 -11.84 12.72
C ALA A 132 -13.56 -12.85 13.69
N LEU A 133 -12.74 -13.56 14.49
CA LEU A 133 -13.20 -14.51 15.50
C LEU A 133 -13.94 -13.82 16.66
N ALA A 134 -13.44 -12.69 17.16
CA ALA A 134 -14.11 -11.94 18.22
C ALA A 134 -15.48 -11.39 17.79
N ALA A 135 -15.57 -10.89 16.55
CA ALA A 135 -16.84 -10.48 15.94
C ALA A 135 -17.78 -11.68 15.74
N PHE A 136 -17.27 -12.82 15.29
CA PHE A 136 -18.05 -14.05 15.16
C PHE A 136 -18.62 -14.50 16.50
N ASN A 137 -17.80 -14.53 17.56
CA ASN A 137 -18.24 -14.94 18.90
C ASN A 137 -19.32 -14.02 19.49
N SER A 138 -19.33 -12.74 19.13
CA SER A 138 -20.31 -11.77 19.62
C SER A 138 -21.59 -11.70 18.79
N THR A 139 -21.51 -11.97 17.48
CA THR A 139 -22.62 -11.77 16.54
C THR A 139 -23.19 -13.06 15.95
N GLY A 140 -22.47 -14.18 16.07
CA GLY A 140 -22.80 -15.46 15.43
C GLY A 140 -22.46 -15.55 13.94
N HIS A 141 -21.86 -14.52 13.35
CA HIS A 141 -21.62 -14.44 11.90
C HIS A 141 -20.27 -13.83 11.54
N MET A 142 -19.74 -14.24 10.39
CA MET A 142 -18.63 -13.55 9.72
C MET A 142 -19.21 -12.39 8.90
N HIS A 143 -18.50 -11.26 8.84
CA HIS A 143 -18.99 -10.02 8.26
C HIS A 143 -18.21 -9.62 7.03
N GLU A 144 -18.83 -8.78 6.20
CA GLU A 144 -18.23 -8.21 4.99
C GLU A 144 -16.90 -7.47 5.26
N LYS A 145 -16.89 -6.67 6.32
CA LYS A 145 -15.82 -5.74 6.67
C LYS A 145 -15.78 -5.52 8.19
N TYR A 146 -14.63 -5.07 8.67
CA TYR A 146 -14.33 -4.86 10.09
C TYR A 146 -13.82 -3.43 10.36
N ASP A 147 -13.76 -3.02 11.62
CA ASP A 147 -13.11 -1.77 12.02
C ASP A 147 -11.61 -2.02 12.25
N ALA A 148 -10.74 -1.44 11.42
CA ALA A 148 -9.30 -1.60 11.54
C ALA A 148 -8.75 -1.01 12.85
N LEU A 149 -9.41 -0.02 13.43
CA LEU A 149 -8.97 0.66 14.65
C LEU A 149 -9.40 -0.08 15.92
N LYS A 150 -10.33 -1.04 15.83
CA LYS A 150 -10.91 -1.73 16.99
C LYS A 150 -11.11 -3.21 16.72
N ALA A 151 -10.27 -4.04 17.35
CA ALA A 151 -10.38 -5.49 17.23
C ALA A 151 -11.78 -6.00 17.64
N GLY A 152 -12.31 -6.94 16.86
CA GLY A 152 -13.62 -7.56 17.07
C GLY A 152 -14.83 -6.71 16.67
N VAL A 153 -14.64 -5.48 16.19
CA VAL A 153 -15.75 -4.59 15.81
C VAL A 153 -16.06 -4.74 14.32
N VAL A 154 -17.35 -4.88 14.00
CA VAL A 154 -17.84 -4.91 12.61
C VAL A 154 -17.69 -3.52 11.98
N GLY A 155 -17.28 -3.49 10.70
CA GLY A 155 -17.14 -2.26 9.93
C GLY A 155 -18.47 -1.54 9.73
N ARG A 156 -18.41 -0.26 9.34
CA ARG A 156 -19.58 0.63 9.27
C ARG A 156 -19.61 1.40 7.95
N GLY A 157 -20.68 2.17 7.75
CA GLY A 157 -20.87 2.99 6.54
C GLY A 157 -21.45 2.19 5.38
N GLY A 158 -21.99 2.92 4.40
CA GLY A 158 -22.74 2.37 3.28
C GLY A 158 -24.25 2.59 3.38
N GLU A 159 -24.92 2.45 2.24
CA GLU A 159 -26.36 2.71 2.08
C GLU A 159 -27.26 1.51 2.43
N TYR A 160 -26.68 0.35 2.76
CA TYR A 160 -27.43 -0.90 2.97
C TYR A 160 -26.97 -1.66 4.21
N GLU A 161 -27.90 -2.45 4.76
CA GLU A 161 -27.65 -3.32 5.92
C GLU A 161 -26.53 -4.34 5.64
N PRO A 162 -25.56 -4.50 6.56
CA PRO A 162 -24.48 -5.47 6.44
C PRO A 162 -25.00 -6.89 6.18
N GLN A 163 -24.47 -7.55 5.16
CA GLN A 163 -24.83 -8.93 4.84
C GLN A 163 -24.07 -9.91 5.75
N THR A 164 -24.78 -10.94 6.25
CA THR A 164 -24.22 -11.96 7.14
C THR A 164 -23.66 -13.15 6.37
N GLY A 165 -22.50 -13.66 6.80
CA GLY A 165 -21.79 -14.70 6.08
C GLY A 165 -21.18 -14.16 4.79
N PHE A 166 -19.88 -13.86 4.80
CA PHE A 166 -19.22 -13.25 3.64
C PHE A 166 -18.12 -14.14 3.08
N GLY A 167 -18.26 -14.50 1.81
CA GLY A 167 -17.42 -15.49 1.13
C GLY A 167 -15.93 -15.14 1.19
N TRP A 168 -15.56 -13.87 0.95
CA TRP A 168 -14.16 -13.48 1.04
C TRP A 168 -13.63 -13.51 2.48
N THR A 169 -14.47 -13.32 3.50
CA THR A 169 -13.99 -13.27 4.88
C THR A 169 -13.64 -14.67 5.32
N ASN A 170 -14.53 -15.60 5.01
CA ASN A 170 -14.30 -17.02 5.20
C ASN A 170 -13.06 -17.47 4.42
N GLY A 171 -12.94 -17.06 3.15
CA GLY A 171 -11.81 -17.38 2.29
C GLY A 171 -10.48 -16.89 2.85
N VAL A 172 -10.39 -15.64 3.28
CA VAL A 172 -9.15 -15.04 3.81
C VAL A 172 -8.78 -15.64 5.17
N VAL A 173 -9.74 -15.88 6.06
CA VAL A 173 -9.45 -16.55 7.35
C VAL A 173 -8.94 -17.97 7.10
N LEU A 174 -9.55 -18.72 6.18
CA LEU A 174 -9.07 -20.06 5.83
C LEU A 174 -7.69 -20.02 5.16
N ASP A 175 -7.45 -19.08 4.25
CA ASP A 175 -6.14 -18.87 3.63
C ASP A 175 -5.05 -18.66 4.69
N PHE A 176 -5.29 -17.77 5.66
CA PHE A 176 -4.36 -17.53 6.76
C PHE A 176 -4.09 -18.77 7.60
N LEU A 177 -5.13 -19.52 7.97
CA LEU A 177 -4.97 -20.72 8.80
C LEU A 177 -4.31 -21.89 8.06
N ILE A 178 -4.51 -22.01 6.74
CA ILE A 178 -4.00 -23.13 5.93
C ILE A 178 -2.60 -22.84 5.39
N ASN A 179 -2.37 -21.65 4.83
CA ASN A 179 -1.12 -21.31 4.16
C ASN A 179 -0.10 -20.67 5.10
N TYR A 180 -0.53 -20.10 6.23
CA TYR A 180 0.35 -19.52 7.24
C TYR A 180 0.12 -20.07 8.66
N PRO A 181 0.01 -21.40 8.86
CA PRO A 181 -0.34 -21.99 10.16
C PRO A 181 0.69 -21.65 11.26
N HIS A 182 1.95 -21.43 10.89
CA HIS A 182 3.04 -21.08 11.80
C HIS A 182 2.89 -19.67 12.41
N PHE A 183 2.05 -18.79 11.86
CA PHE A 183 1.73 -17.50 12.50
C PHE A 183 0.83 -17.65 13.73
N PHE A 184 0.21 -18.82 13.91
CA PHE A 184 -0.81 -19.08 14.94
C PHE A 184 -0.36 -20.10 15.98
N GLN A 185 0.87 -20.62 15.88
CA GLN A 185 1.44 -21.59 16.81
C GLN A 185 2.36 -20.84 17.79
N SER A 186 2.08 -20.98 19.09
CA SER A 186 2.88 -20.41 20.19
C SER A 186 3.97 -21.35 20.66
#